data_AF-A0A397ALM2-F1
#
_entry.id   AF-A0A397ALM2-F1
#
_cell.length_a   1.000
_cell.length_b   1.000
_cell.length_c   1.000
_cell.angle_alpha   90.00
_cell.angle_beta   90.00
_cell.angle_gamma   90.00
#
_symmetry.space_group_name_H-M   'P 1'
#
loop_
_entity.id
_entity.type
_entity.pdbx_description
1 polymer ?
#
loop_
_entity_poly.entity_id
_entity_poly.type
_entity_poly.pdbx_seq_one_letter_code
_entity_poly.pdbx_strand_id
1 'polypeptide(L)'
;DLIEAIYASKRKYDQMNADANTPKETMEQHMYTYLNQRFGLHALIVEYASAIMKGCARYGTVDCDVATFLHLVRNEVDEGYLRLKQKLEDTVVALLRAFLRGLHPRKSEGTITQLVHAKLTSATTLTRDEWQSIVTYMYDTHDTQDEIAVVIQQVDPHEHDCITFTDAVEALFKDIRTLHQKGLASSTGSGGRAHGQPPPPPPPLALSFDH
;
A
#
# COMPACT_ATOMS: atom_id res chain seq x y z
N ASP A 1 14.03 8.06 -10.19
CA ASP A 1 14.02 6.64 -9.80
C ASP A 1 14.19 5.68 -10.94
N LEU A 2 15.05 4.67 -10.79
CA LEU A 2 15.22 3.58 -11.77
C LEU A 2 13.98 2.68 -11.82
N ILE A 3 13.42 2.34 -10.65
CA ILE A 3 12.19 1.54 -10.53
C ILE A 3 11.04 2.20 -11.29
N GLU A 4 10.83 3.50 -11.07
CA GLU A 4 9.78 4.25 -11.76
C GLU A 4 10.01 4.32 -13.28
N ALA A 5 11.26 4.39 -13.74
CA ALA A 5 11.57 4.34 -15.16
C ALA A 5 11.21 2.97 -15.79
N ILE A 6 11.42 1.88 -15.05
CA ILE A 6 11.02 0.53 -15.49
C ILE A 6 9.49 0.43 -15.51
N TYR A 7 8.79 0.90 -14.48
CA TYR A 7 7.32 0.93 -14.48
C TYR A 7 6.74 1.77 -15.63
N ALA A 8 7.28 2.95 -15.88
CA ALA A 8 6.85 3.81 -16.98
C ALA A 8 7.06 3.14 -18.34
N SER A 9 8.22 2.48 -18.53
CA SER A 9 8.48 1.66 -19.72
C SER A 9 7.46 0.53 -19.86
N LYS A 10 7.23 -0.23 -18.78
CA LYS A 10 6.30 -1.36 -18.77
C LYS A 10 4.88 -0.94 -19.12
N ARG A 11 4.37 0.14 -18.52
CA ARG A 11 3.03 0.69 -18.82
C ARG A 11 2.86 1.00 -20.31
N LYS A 12 3.88 1.55 -20.96
CA LYS A 12 3.86 1.84 -22.40
C LYS A 12 3.81 0.55 -23.22
N TYR A 13 4.64 -0.43 -22.90
CA TYR A 13 4.67 -1.72 -23.61
C TYR A 13 3.39 -2.53 -23.40
N ASP A 14 2.82 -2.51 -22.19
CA ASP A 14 1.55 -3.18 -21.92
C ASP A 14 0.39 -2.59 -22.73
N GLN A 15 0.38 -1.27 -22.92
CA GLN A 15 -0.61 -0.63 -23.78
C GLN A 15 -0.43 -1.05 -25.24
N MET A 16 0.81 -1.04 -25.74
CA MET A 16 1.11 -1.50 -27.11
C MET A 16 0.71 -2.97 -27.30
N ASN A 17 0.99 -3.82 -26.31
CA ASN A 17 0.65 -5.24 -26.36
C ASN A 17 -0.87 -5.45 -26.32
N ALA A 18 -1.59 -4.67 -25.51
CA ALA A 18 -3.06 -4.68 -25.48
C ALA A 18 -3.65 -4.28 -26.84
N ASP A 19 -3.15 -3.19 -27.45
CA ASP A 19 -3.61 -2.71 -28.76
C ASP A 19 -3.33 -3.75 -29.86
N ALA A 20 -2.20 -4.47 -29.76
CA ALA A 20 -1.79 -5.52 -30.68
C ALA A 20 -2.41 -6.91 -30.39
N ASN A 21 -3.23 -7.06 -29.34
CA ASN A 21 -3.74 -8.35 -28.85
C ASN A 21 -2.62 -9.40 -28.60
N THR A 22 -1.50 -8.96 -28.04
CA THR A 22 -0.36 -9.81 -27.69
C THR A 22 -0.24 -9.96 -26.16
N PRO A 23 0.32 -11.08 -25.68
CA PRO A 23 0.46 -11.32 -24.25
C PRO A 23 1.40 -10.29 -23.59
N LYS A 24 1.09 -9.93 -22.34
CA LYS A 24 1.94 -9.05 -21.53
C LYS A 24 3.15 -9.81 -20.99
N GLU A 25 4.29 -9.13 -20.96
CA GLU A 25 5.47 -9.61 -20.24
C GLU A 25 5.24 -9.51 -18.74
N THR A 26 5.90 -10.36 -17.96
CA THR A 26 6.06 -10.17 -16.52
C THR A 26 6.97 -8.98 -16.22
N MET A 27 6.94 -8.45 -15.00
CA MET A 27 7.86 -7.39 -14.58
C MET A 27 9.33 -7.80 -14.72
N GLU A 28 9.67 -9.08 -14.46
CA GLU A 28 11.02 -9.62 -14.67
C GLU A 28 11.45 -9.54 -16.13
N GLN A 29 10.63 -10.10 -17.02
CA GLN A 29 10.90 -10.12 -18.45
C GLN A 29 11.04 -8.70 -18.97
N HIS A 30 10.14 -7.81 -18.56
CA HIS A 30 10.21 -6.42 -19.00
C HIS A 30 11.43 -5.67 -18.45
N MET A 31 11.88 -5.98 -17.24
CA MET A 31 13.13 -5.43 -16.71
C MET A 31 14.31 -5.76 -17.66
N TYR A 32 14.41 -7.01 -18.11
CA TYR A 32 15.42 -7.39 -19.11
C TYR A 32 15.20 -6.70 -20.46
N THR A 33 13.96 -6.58 -20.93
CA THR A 33 13.61 -5.83 -22.15
C THR A 33 14.05 -4.36 -22.06
N TYR A 34 13.80 -3.70 -20.93
CA TYR A 34 14.22 -2.32 -20.65
C TYR A 34 15.75 -2.19 -20.63
N LEU A 35 16.45 -3.09 -19.93
CA LEU A 35 17.91 -3.09 -19.88
C LEU A 35 18.54 -3.34 -21.25
N ASN A 36 17.93 -4.22 -22.05
CA ASN A 36 18.36 -4.48 -23.42
C ASN A 36 18.22 -3.24 -24.30
N GLN A 37 17.10 -2.52 -24.22
CA GLN A 37 16.91 -1.26 -24.95
C GLN A 37 17.90 -0.17 -24.52
N ARG A 38 18.25 -0.15 -23.23
CA ARG A 38 19.12 0.88 -22.67
C ARG A 38 20.60 0.64 -22.97
N PHE A 39 21.05 -0.62 -22.97
CA PHE A 39 22.49 -0.95 -23.05
C PHE A 39 22.88 -1.76 -24.28
N GLY A 40 22.01 -2.64 -24.79
CA GLY A 40 22.26 -3.51 -25.94
C GLY A 40 23.35 -4.57 -25.76
N LEU A 41 24.16 -4.51 -24.69
CA LEU A 41 25.25 -5.43 -24.40
C LEU A 41 24.89 -6.40 -23.28
N HIS A 42 24.94 -7.70 -23.55
CA HIS A 42 24.56 -8.75 -22.59
C HIS A 42 25.30 -8.65 -21.25
N ALA A 43 26.61 -8.37 -21.27
CA ALA A 43 27.39 -8.23 -20.04
C ALA A 43 26.85 -7.13 -19.11
N LEU A 44 26.50 -5.97 -19.67
CA LEU A 44 25.93 -4.86 -18.90
C LEU A 44 24.52 -5.19 -18.41
N ILE A 45 23.71 -5.88 -19.22
CA ILE A 45 22.36 -6.28 -18.82
C ILE A 45 22.42 -7.17 -17.56
N VAL A 46 23.30 -8.18 -17.56
CA VAL A 46 23.46 -9.10 -16.41
C VAL A 46 24.00 -8.38 -15.18
N GLU A 47 24.96 -7.48 -15.35
CA GLU A 47 25.54 -6.68 -14.26
C GLU A 47 24.48 -5.78 -13.62
N TYR A 48 23.71 -5.04 -14.44
CA TYR A 48 22.65 -4.16 -13.95
C TYR A 48 21.49 -4.92 -13.33
N ALA A 49 21.05 -6.03 -13.93
CA ALA A 49 20.02 -6.88 -13.33
C ALA A 49 20.45 -7.37 -11.94
N SER A 50 21.71 -7.81 -11.82
CA SER A 50 22.29 -8.23 -10.53
C SER A 50 22.35 -7.09 -9.53
N ALA A 51 22.74 -5.88 -9.96
CA ALA A 51 22.79 -4.70 -9.12
C ALA A 51 21.41 -4.27 -8.64
N ILE A 52 20.39 -4.31 -9.51
CA ILE A 52 18.99 -4.04 -9.17
C ILE A 52 18.52 -5.02 -8.09
N MET A 53 18.70 -6.32 -8.29
CA MET A 53 18.27 -7.33 -7.32
C MET A 53 18.95 -7.17 -5.96
N LYS A 54 20.26 -6.89 -5.94
CA LYS A 54 21.02 -6.61 -4.70
C LYS A 54 20.56 -5.32 -4.03
N GLY A 55 20.32 -4.27 -4.80
CA GLY A 55 19.79 -3.00 -4.31
C GLY A 55 18.43 -3.20 -3.66
N CYS A 56 17.53 -3.92 -4.33
CA CYS A 56 16.20 -4.15 -3.79
C CYS A 56 16.22 -5.03 -2.54
N ALA A 57 17.05 -6.06 -2.49
CA ALA A 57 17.24 -6.88 -1.30
C ALA A 57 17.80 -6.07 -0.12
N ARG A 58 18.66 -5.09 -0.37
CA ARG A 58 19.25 -4.23 0.67
C ARG A 58 18.28 -3.16 1.18
N TYR A 59 17.57 -2.50 0.29
CA TYR A 59 16.74 -1.34 0.63
C TYR A 59 15.27 -1.68 0.87
N GLY A 60 14.80 -2.86 0.44
CA GLY A 60 13.43 -3.31 0.68
C GLY A 60 13.06 -3.56 2.15
N THR A 61 14.02 -3.49 3.08
CA THR A 61 13.72 -3.54 4.52
C THR A 61 13.25 -2.19 5.07
N VAL A 62 13.59 -1.09 4.40
CA VAL A 62 13.31 0.28 4.81
C VAL A 62 12.42 1.05 3.84
N ASP A 63 12.28 0.56 2.61
CA ASP A 63 11.45 1.18 1.57
C ASP A 63 10.46 0.15 1.01
N CYS A 64 9.16 0.43 1.20
CA CYS A 64 8.09 -0.47 0.78
C CYS A 64 7.93 -0.57 -0.74
N ASP A 65 8.24 0.49 -1.49
CA ASP A 65 8.14 0.50 -2.95
C ASP A 65 9.26 -0.32 -3.57
N VAL A 66 10.47 -0.22 -3.00
CA VAL A 66 11.61 -1.08 -3.36
C VAL A 66 11.31 -2.56 -3.05
N ALA A 67 10.75 -2.85 -1.88
CA ALA A 67 10.34 -4.20 -1.52
C ALA A 67 9.30 -4.76 -2.50
N THR A 68 8.30 -3.94 -2.83
CA THR A 68 7.22 -4.31 -3.76
C THR A 68 7.77 -4.58 -5.16
N PHE A 69 8.68 -3.75 -5.65
CA PHE A 69 9.34 -3.98 -6.92
C PHE A 69 10.08 -5.32 -6.96
N LEU A 70 10.80 -5.67 -5.89
CA LEU A 70 11.47 -6.98 -5.80
C LEU A 70 10.48 -8.14 -5.91
N HIS A 71 9.34 -8.06 -5.22
CA HIS A 71 8.31 -9.10 -5.26
C HIS A 71 7.66 -9.22 -6.64
N LEU A 72 7.43 -8.11 -7.33
CA LEU A 72 6.95 -8.09 -8.71
C LEU A 72 7.95 -8.74 -9.67
N VAL A 73 9.22 -8.38 -9.56
CA VAL A 73 10.30 -8.95 -10.39
C VAL A 73 10.49 -10.45 -10.10
N ARG A 74 10.19 -10.92 -8.89
CA ARG A 74 10.21 -12.36 -8.57
C ARG A 74 8.92 -13.10 -8.93
N ASN A 75 7.94 -12.39 -9.49
CA ASN A 75 6.61 -12.91 -9.79
C ASN A 75 5.91 -13.52 -8.55
N GLU A 76 6.24 -13.00 -7.36
CA GLU A 76 5.63 -13.41 -6.09
C GLU A 76 4.28 -12.71 -5.87
N VAL A 77 4.06 -11.56 -6.51
CA VAL A 77 2.81 -10.80 -6.52
C VAL A 77 2.48 -10.32 -7.94
N ASP A 78 1.19 -10.16 -8.24
CA ASP A 78 0.72 -9.60 -9.51
C ASP A 78 0.93 -8.08 -9.58
N GLU A 79 1.08 -7.53 -10.79
CA GLU A 79 1.24 -6.08 -11.02
C GLU A 79 0.05 -5.26 -10.51
N GLY A 80 -1.13 -5.87 -10.38
CA GLY A 80 -2.29 -5.29 -9.72
C GLY A 80 -2.07 -4.96 -8.25
N TYR A 81 -1.06 -5.52 -7.60
CA TYR A 81 -0.66 -5.18 -6.24
C TYR A 81 -0.21 -3.71 -6.11
N LEU A 82 0.30 -3.09 -7.18
CA LEU A 82 0.61 -1.65 -7.18
C LEU A 82 -0.63 -0.78 -6.95
N ARG A 83 -1.81 -1.25 -7.38
CA ARG A 83 -3.08 -0.55 -7.12
C ARG A 83 -3.54 -0.69 -5.67
N LEU A 84 -2.99 -1.64 -4.92
CA LEU A 84 -3.36 -1.87 -3.53
C LEU A 84 -2.84 -0.74 -2.63
N LYS A 85 -1.62 -0.22 -2.87
CA LYS A 85 -1.09 0.92 -2.13
C LYS A 85 -1.97 2.16 -2.29
N GLN A 86 -2.36 2.50 -3.53
CA GLN A 86 -3.26 3.62 -3.78
C GLN A 86 -4.62 3.44 -3.08
N LYS A 87 -5.23 2.24 -3.20
CA LYS A 87 -6.50 1.96 -2.52
C LYS A 87 -6.38 2.05 -1.01
N LEU A 88 -5.26 1.62 -0.45
CA LEU A 88 -4.96 1.72 0.97
C LEU A 88 -4.88 3.19 1.39
N GLU A 89 -4.11 4.01 0.67
CA GLU A 89 -4.02 5.45 0.91
C GLU A 89 -5.41 6.10 0.87
N ASP A 90 -6.22 5.83 -0.16
CA ASP A 90 -7.57 6.36 -0.29
C ASP A 90 -8.46 5.95 0.90
N THR A 91 -8.31 4.73 1.38
CA THR A 91 -9.06 4.19 2.53
C THR A 91 -8.64 4.88 3.83
N VAL A 92 -7.34 5.01 4.08
CA VAL A 92 -6.79 5.72 5.26
C VAL A 92 -7.27 7.18 5.26
N VAL A 93 -7.26 7.85 4.10
CA VAL A 93 -7.77 9.22 3.95
C VAL A 93 -9.27 9.29 4.28
N ALA A 94 -10.07 8.35 3.78
CA ALA A 94 -11.50 8.33 4.03
C ALA A 94 -11.82 8.11 5.53
N LEU A 95 -11.11 7.20 6.19
CA LEU A 95 -11.26 6.92 7.62
C LEU A 95 -10.83 8.11 8.48
N LEU A 96 -9.69 8.74 8.16
CA LEU A 96 -9.24 9.96 8.82
C LEU A 96 -10.27 11.09 8.69
N ARG A 97 -10.82 11.28 7.48
CA ARG A 97 -11.86 12.28 7.22
C ARG A 97 -13.11 12.02 8.06
N ALA A 98 -13.56 10.76 8.13
CA ALA A 98 -14.72 10.37 8.93
C ALA A 98 -14.50 10.64 10.42
N PHE A 99 -13.32 10.28 10.94
CA PHE A 99 -12.95 10.52 12.33
C PHE A 99 -12.91 12.01 12.68
N LEU A 100 -12.23 12.83 11.86
CA LEU A 100 -12.17 14.29 12.06
C LEU A 100 -13.54 14.95 11.96
N ARG A 101 -14.43 14.44 11.10
CA ARG A 101 -15.81 14.92 11.00
C ARG A 101 -16.60 14.63 12.28
N GLY A 102 -16.43 13.44 12.86
CA GLY A 102 -17.02 13.05 14.14
C GLY A 102 -16.53 13.92 15.31
N LEU A 103 -15.23 14.22 15.35
CA LEU A 103 -14.64 15.12 16.35
C LEU A 103 -15.06 16.59 16.19
N HIS A 104 -15.40 17.00 14.97
CA HIS A 104 -15.74 18.39 14.67
C HIS A 104 -17.07 18.56 13.92
N PRO A 105 -18.22 18.20 14.51
CA PRO A 105 -19.52 18.20 13.82
C PRO A 105 -19.95 19.58 13.30
N ARG A 106 -19.47 20.65 13.95
CA ARG A 106 -19.82 22.05 13.62
C ARG A 106 -18.89 22.69 12.59
N LYS A 107 -17.74 22.09 12.26
CA LYS A 107 -16.83 22.62 11.23
C LYS A 107 -17.46 22.41 9.84
N SER A 108 -17.12 23.26 8.88
CA SER A 108 -17.57 23.08 7.50
C SER A 108 -16.79 21.96 6.80
N GLU A 109 -17.34 21.38 5.73
CA GLU A 109 -16.64 20.38 4.90
C GLU A 109 -15.31 20.92 4.32
N GLY A 110 -15.27 22.21 3.99
CA GLY A 110 -14.04 22.87 3.52
C GLY A 110 -12.95 22.85 4.60
N THR A 111 -13.31 23.13 5.85
CA THR A 111 -12.37 23.08 6.98
C THR A 111 -11.91 21.65 7.26
N ILE A 112 -12.80 20.64 7.21
CA ILE A 112 -12.40 19.23 7.37
C ILE A 112 -11.41 18.82 6.28
N THR A 113 -11.65 19.23 5.03
CA THR A 113 -10.75 18.94 3.90
C THR A 113 -9.37 19.56 4.11
N GLN A 114 -9.30 20.78 4.65
CA GLN A 114 -8.03 21.43 4.99
C GLN A 114 -7.28 20.70 6.12
N LEU A 115 -7.99 20.22 7.14
CA LEU A 115 -7.38 19.44 8.24
C LEU A 115 -6.79 18.12 7.73
N VAL A 116 -7.53 17.39 6.89
CA VAL A 116 -7.02 16.17 6.24
C VAL A 116 -5.79 16.50 5.41
N HIS A 117 -5.86 17.51 4.55
CA HIS A 117 -4.74 17.92 3.71
C HIS A 117 -3.50 18.28 4.52
N ALA A 118 -3.64 18.98 5.64
CA ALA A 118 -2.51 19.32 6.53
C ALA A 118 -1.80 18.07 7.08
N LYS A 119 -2.54 16.99 7.36
CA LYS A 119 -1.99 15.70 7.79
C LYS A 119 -1.27 14.98 6.64
N LEU A 120 -1.86 14.99 5.44
CA LEU A 120 -1.29 14.34 4.25
C LEU A 120 0.02 14.99 3.80
N THR A 121 0.10 16.33 3.86
CA THR A 121 1.32 17.05 3.48
C THR A 121 2.37 17.13 4.59
N SER A 122 2.20 16.36 5.67
CA SER A 122 3.06 16.40 6.86
C SER A 122 3.22 17.80 7.46
N ALA A 123 2.27 18.71 7.22
CA ALA A 123 2.23 20.00 7.90
C ALA A 123 1.82 19.84 9.38
N THR A 124 1.12 18.75 9.67
CA THR A 124 0.80 18.26 11.01
C THR A 124 0.91 16.73 11.04
N THR A 125 1.33 16.14 12.16
CA THR A 125 1.35 14.68 12.34
C THR A 125 -0.02 14.15 12.74
N LEU A 126 -0.29 12.87 12.47
CA LEU A 126 -1.41 12.13 13.02
C LEU A 126 -1.22 11.93 14.52
N THR A 127 -2.28 12.13 15.30
CA THR A 127 -2.27 11.78 16.72
C THR A 127 -2.48 10.28 16.89
N ARG A 128 -2.12 9.72 18.05
CA ARG A 128 -2.39 8.32 18.38
C ARG A 128 -3.87 7.96 18.26
N ASP A 129 -4.77 8.82 18.74
CA ASP A 129 -6.22 8.56 18.65
C ASP A 129 -6.72 8.49 17.20
N GLU A 130 -6.24 9.41 16.34
CA GLU A 130 -6.54 9.38 14.90
C GLU A 130 -6.03 8.08 14.27
N TRP A 131 -4.81 7.67 14.61
CA TRP A 131 -4.19 6.47 14.09
C TRP A 131 -4.89 5.19 14.56
N GLN A 132 -5.14 5.08 15.87
CA GLN A 132 -5.82 3.95 16.48
C GLN A 132 -7.22 3.77 15.89
N SER A 133 -7.95 4.86 15.65
CA SER A 133 -9.26 4.80 14.98
C SER A 133 -9.14 4.20 13.58
N ILE A 134 -8.18 4.66 12.76
CA ILE A 134 -7.95 4.14 11.41
C ILE A 134 -7.63 2.65 11.45
N VAL A 135 -6.67 2.23 12.27
CA VAL A 135 -6.27 0.81 12.39
C VAL A 135 -7.47 -0.02 12.87
N THR A 136 -8.18 0.41 13.90
CA THR A 136 -9.34 -0.34 14.42
C THR A 136 -10.43 -0.54 13.38
N TYR A 137 -10.64 0.42 12.47
CA TYR A 137 -11.60 0.27 11.37
C TYR A 137 -11.10 -0.61 10.21
N MET A 138 -9.78 -0.71 10.04
CA MET A 138 -9.16 -1.49 8.97
C MET A 138 -9.03 -2.97 9.29
N TYR A 139 -8.89 -3.32 10.56
CA TYR A 139 -8.82 -4.69 11.05
C TYR A 139 -10.24 -5.16 11.43
N ASP A 140 -10.58 -6.41 11.09
CA ASP A 140 -11.91 -6.97 11.35
C ASP A 140 -12.03 -7.40 12.82
N THR A 141 -13.24 -7.68 13.27
CA THR A 141 -13.58 -8.27 14.59
C THR A 141 -12.90 -9.60 14.90
N HIS A 142 -12.26 -10.23 13.91
CA HIS A 142 -11.46 -11.44 14.07
C HIS A 142 -9.99 -11.19 14.39
N ASP A 143 -9.48 -9.99 14.12
CA ASP A 143 -8.12 -9.61 14.48
C ASP A 143 -8.04 -9.34 15.98
N THR A 144 -7.00 -9.86 16.63
CA THR A 144 -6.84 -9.71 18.07
C THR A 144 -6.43 -8.28 18.43
N GLN A 145 -6.83 -7.81 19.60
CA GLN A 145 -6.38 -6.51 20.13
C GLN A 145 -4.85 -6.42 20.19
N ASP A 146 -4.17 -7.55 20.37
CA ASP A 146 -2.72 -7.65 20.39
C ASP A 146 -2.11 -7.38 18.99
N GLU A 147 -2.72 -7.86 17.91
CA GLU A 147 -2.27 -7.57 16.53
C GLU A 147 -2.43 -6.09 16.18
N ILE A 148 -3.57 -5.50 16.57
CA ILE A 148 -3.83 -4.07 16.41
C ILE A 148 -2.81 -3.23 17.21
N ALA A 149 -2.52 -3.63 18.45
CA ALA A 149 -1.55 -2.94 19.30
C ALA A 149 -0.13 -2.97 18.71
N VAL A 150 0.28 -4.09 18.12
CA VAL A 150 1.57 -4.20 17.44
C VAL A 150 1.67 -3.21 16.27
N VAL A 151 0.63 -3.11 15.44
CA VAL A 151 0.62 -2.17 14.31
C VAL A 151 0.68 -0.72 14.78
N ILE A 152 -0.02 -0.38 15.87
CA ILE A 152 0.04 0.95 16.48
C ILE A 152 1.44 1.26 17.00
N GLN A 153 2.06 0.33 17.73
CA GLN A 153 3.36 0.53 18.35
C GLN A 153 4.51 0.56 17.34
N GLN A 154 4.36 -0.05 16.16
CA GLN A 154 5.38 0.01 15.10
C GLN A 154 5.64 1.43 14.59
N VAL A 155 4.59 2.25 14.51
CA VAL A 155 4.66 3.62 13.95
C VAL A 155 4.94 4.67 15.02
N ASP A 156 4.61 4.38 16.28
CA ASP A 156 4.91 5.25 17.42
C ASP A 156 5.42 4.46 18.64
N PRO A 157 6.67 3.94 18.60
CA PRO A 157 7.20 3.07 19.66
C PRO A 157 7.39 3.77 21.02
N HIS A 158 7.50 5.10 20.98
CA HIS A 158 7.83 5.93 22.13
C HIS A 158 6.67 6.83 22.59
N GLU A 159 5.49 6.68 21.99
CA GLU A 159 4.27 7.40 22.36
C GLU A 159 4.41 8.93 22.24
N HIS A 160 5.04 9.40 21.16
CA HIS A 160 5.33 10.80 20.93
C HIS A 160 4.28 11.51 20.05
N ASP A 161 3.23 10.83 19.59
CA ASP A 161 2.19 11.39 18.69
C ASP A 161 2.75 12.02 17.40
N CYS A 162 3.91 11.53 16.97
CA CYS A 162 4.63 12.03 15.79
C CYS A 162 4.51 11.03 14.63
N ILE A 163 3.29 10.64 14.29
CA ILE A 163 3.01 9.68 13.21
C ILE A 163 2.81 10.47 11.92
N THR A 164 3.68 10.32 10.92
CA THR A 164 3.41 10.90 9.61
C THR A 164 2.42 10.04 8.83
N PHE A 165 1.69 10.65 7.89
CA PHE A 165 0.78 9.89 7.02
C PHE A 165 1.53 8.82 6.22
N THR A 166 2.74 9.13 5.77
CA THR A 166 3.60 8.19 5.04
C THR A 166 3.95 6.98 5.90
N ASP A 167 4.43 7.18 7.13
CA ASP A 167 4.79 6.08 8.02
C ASP A 167 3.58 5.17 8.33
N ALA A 168 2.41 5.79 8.55
CA ALA A 168 1.15 5.08 8.78
C ALA A 168 0.76 4.18 7.58
N VAL A 169 0.79 4.72 6.37
CA VAL A 169 0.47 3.96 5.15
C VAL A 169 1.50 2.86 4.93
N GLU A 170 2.79 3.13 5.12
CA GLU A 170 3.85 2.15 4.96
C GLU A 170 3.74 0.99 5.96
N ALA A 171 3.39 1.28 7.22
CA ALA A 171 3.16 0.26 8.24
C ALA A 171 2.03 -0.70 7.84
N LEU A 172 0.87 -0.16 7.43
CA LEU A 172 -0.28 -0.97 6.98
C LEU A 172 0.05 -1.75 5.71
N PHE A 173 0.73 -1.12 4.75
CA PHE A 173 1.07 -1.77 3.49
C PHE A 173 2.07 -2.91 3.69
N LYS A 174 3.04 -2.72 4.58
CA LYS A 174 3.99 -3.75 5.01
C LYS A 174 3.28 -4.91 5.71
N ASP A 175 2.28 -4.62 6.53
CA ASP A 175 1.51 -5.66 7.22
C ASP A 175 0.67 -6.48 6.23
N ILE A 176 -0.09 -5.84 5.34
CA ILE A 176 -0.83 -6.50 4.25
C ILE A 176 0.08 -7.42 3.44
N ARG A 177 1.29 -6.94 3.10
CA ARG A 177 2.29 -7.75 2.38
C ARG A 177 2.75 -8.96 3.20
N THR A 178 2.98 -8.78 4.49
CA THR A 178 3.42 -9.85 5.40
C THR A 178 2.33 -10.92 5.55
N LEU A 179 1.07 -10.51 5.66
CA LEU A 179 -0.09 -11.41 5.69
C LEU A 179 -0.24 -12.17 4.36
N HIS A 180 -0.07 -11.49 3.22
CA HIS A 180 -0.12 -12.13 1.91
C HIS A 180 0.96 -13.24 1.76
N GLN A 181 2.18 -12.96 2.20
CA GLN A 181 3.28 -13.94 2.20
C GLN A 181 3.02 -15.14 3.13
N LYS A 182 2.49 -14.90 4.33
CA LYS A 182 2.09 -15.97 5.25
C LYS A 182 0.97 -16.83 4.65
N GLY A 183 -0.01 -16.23 3.98
CA GLY A 183 -1.09 -16.93 3.27
C GLY A 183 -0.60 -17.82 2.13
N LEU A 184 0.38 -17.34 1.35
CA LEU A 184 1.07 -18.12 0.32
C LEU A 184 1.85 -19.29 0.93
N ALA A 185 2.56 -19.07 2.04
CA ALA A 185 3.28 -20.14 2.75
C ALA A 185 2.30 -21.19 3.32
N SER A 186 1.17 -20.78 3.89
CA SER A 186 0.16 -21.70 4.42
C SER A 186 -0.62 -22.43 3.33
N SER A 187 -0.85 -21.84 2.16
CA SER A 187 -1.57 -22.49 1.05
C SER A 187 -0.78 -23.59 0.34
N THR A 188 0.53 -23.70 0.59
CA THR A 188 1.31 -24.90 0.23
C THR A 188 1.06 -26.09 1.16
N GLY A 189 0.28 -25.90 2.23
CA GLY A 189 -0.20 -26.95 3.13
C GLY A 189 -1.68 -26.77 3.44
N SER A 190 -2.54 -27.48 2.70
CA SER A 190 -4.00 -27.61 2.89
C SER A 190 -4.85 -26.58 2.12
N GLY A 191 -5.70 -27.12 1.24
CA GLY A 191 -6.60 -26.35 0.39
C GLY A 191 -7.81 -25.79 1.11
N GLY A 192 -8.36 -24.69 0.58
CA GLY A 192 -9.72 -24.26 0.89
C GLY A 192 -9.97 -22.76 0.88
N ARG A 193 -10.64 -22.31 -0.20
CA ARG A 193 -11.63 -21.20 -0.28
C ARG A 193 -11.16 -19.74 -0.33
N ALA A 194 -11.41 -19.17 -1.51
CA ALA A 194 -11.60 -17.75 -1.78
C ALA A 194 -13.00 -17.27 -1.40
N HIS A 195 -13.12 -16.06 -0.85
CA HIS A 195 -13.88 -14.91 -1.39
C HIS A 195 -14.08 -13.85 -0.30
N GLY A 196 -13.29 -12.77 -0.37
CA GLY A 196 -13.54 -11.53 0.38
C GLY A 196 -14.47 -10.63 -0.43
N GLN A 197 -15.71 -10.51 0.00
CA GLN A 197 -16.63 -9.46 -0.45
C GLN A 197 -16.41 -8.25 0.48
N PRO A 198 -16.29 -7.02 -0.03
CA PRO A 198 -16.10 -5.85 0.82
C PRO A 198 -17.32 -5.64 1.72
N PRO A 199 -17.12 -5.21 2.99
CA PRO A 199 -18.22 -4.97 3.92
C PRO A 199 -19.15 -3.84 3.42
N PRO A 200 -20.45 -3.90 3.75
CA PRO A 200 -21.42 -2.89 3.34
C PRO A 200 -21.11 -1.53 4.00
N PRO A 201 -21.49 -0.41 3.36
CA PRO A 201 -21.29 0.93 3.91
C PRO A 201 -22.05 1.11 5.24
N PRO A 202 -21.53 1.96 6.15
CA PRO A 202 -22.16 2.18 7.45
C PRO A 202 -23.58 2.77 7.31
N PRO A 203 -24.51 2.41 8.21
CA PRO A 203 -25.88 2.89 8.15
C PRO A 203 -25.94 4.42 8.33
N PRO A 204 -26.87 5.11 7.64
CA PRO A 204 -27.08 6.53 7.87
C PRO A 204 -27.49 6.76 9.33
N LEU A 205 -26.79 7.69 9.99
CA LEU A 205 -27.12 8.13 11.34
C LEU A 205 -28.60 8.56 11.36
N ALA A 206 -29.44 7.78 12.04
CA ALA A 206 -30.83 8.13 12.27
C ALA A 206 -30.86 9.42 13.09
N LEU A 207 -31.17 10.53 12.43
CA LEU A 207 -31.57 11.76 13.10
C LEU A 207 -32.97 11.52 13.67
N SER A 208 -33.02 10.95 14.87
CA SER A 208 -34.23 11.01 15.71
C SER A 208 -34.40 12.46 16.15
N PHE A 209 -35.22 13.21 15.42
CA PHE A 209 -35.79 14.45 15.91
C PHE A 209 -37.04 14.10 16.71
N ASP A 210 -36.91 14.06 18.03
CA ASP A 210 -38.04 14.26 18.95
C ASP A 210 -38.06 15.74 19.36
N HIS A 211 -39.01 16.48 18.78
CA HIS A 211 -39.85 17.43 19.52
C HIS A 211 -41.08 17.84 18.70
#